data_AF-A0A1D6HJM1-F1
#
_entry.id   AF-A0A1D6HJM1-F1
#
_cell.length_a   1.000
_cell.length_b   1.000
_cell.length_c   1.000
_cell.angle_alpha   90.00
_cell.angle_beta   90.00
_cell.angle_gamma   90.00
#
_symmetry.space_group_name_H-M   'P 1'
#
loop_
_entity.id
_entity.type
_entity.pdbx_description
1 polymer ?
#
loop_
_entity_poly.entity_id
_entity_poly.type
_entity_poly.pdbx_seq_one_letter_code
_entity_poly.pdbx_strand_id
1 'polypeptide(L)'
;MGRIIGWQNIELISDRPLETMLNEFKQLKKEYPDRILIGSIMEEYNKAAWHELIERVEESGVDALEINFSCPHGMPERKMGAAVGQDCDLLEEVCGWINEKATVPVWAKMTPNITDITQMQHFILPVLSCTNN
;
A
#
# COMPACT_ATOMS: atom_id res chain seq x y z
N MET A 1 3.90 -22.86 -33.31
CA MET A 1 4.59 -22.31 -32.11
C MET A 1 3.60 -21.36 -31.43
N GLY A 2 3.29 -21.54 -30.14
CA GLY A 2 2.28 -20.74 -29.44
C GLY A 2 2.79 -19.33 -29.12
N ARG A 3 1.90 -18.33 -29.20
CA ARG A 3 2.19 -16.95 -28.81
C ARG A 3 2.28 -16.85 -27.28
N ILE A 4 3.28 -16.14 -26.76
CA ILE A 4 3.37 -15.81 -25.33
C ILE A 4 2.23 -14.85 -24.98
N ILE A 5 1.44 -15.19 -23.94
CA ILE A 5 0.25 -14.43 -23.51
C ILE A 5 0.37 -13.82 -22.11
N GLY A 6 1.45 -14.11 -21.36
CA GLY A 6 1.62 -13.60 -20.00
C GLY A 6 2.91 -14.07 -19.33
N TRP A 7 3.13 -13.53 -18.12
CA TRP A 7 4.28 -13.80 -17.26
C TRP A 7 3.81 -14.19 -15.86
N GLN A 8 4.64 -14.92 -15.12
CA GLN A 8 4.44 -15.21 -13.70
C GLN A 8 5.69 -14.81 -12.93
N ASN A 9 5.52 -14.30 -11.71
CA ASN A 9 6.61 -13.97 -10.80
C ASN A 9 6.32 -14.54 -9.39
N ILE A 10 7.37 -14.79 -8.64
CA ILE A 10 7.35 -15.19 -7.22
C ILE A 10 8.14 -14.17 -6.37
N GLU A 11 8.25 -12.94 -6.87
CA GLU A 11 8.94 -11.86 -6.18
C GLU A 11 8.12 -11.43 -4.95
N LEU A 12 8.82 -10.92 -3.95
CA LEU A 12 8.22 -10.43 -2.71
C LEU A 12 8.21 -8.91 -2.69
N ILE A 13 8.15 -8.32 -1.50
CA ILE A 13 8.44 -6.90 -1.31
C ILE A 13 9.93 -6.61 -1.59
N SER A 14 10.23 -5.32 -1.72
CA SER A 14 11.60 -4.83 -1.81
C SER A 14 12.48 -5.45 -0.73
N ASP A 15 13.64 -5.98 -1.12
CA ASP A 15 14.68 -6.47 -0.23
C ASP A 15 15.59 -5.34 0.31
N ARG A 16 15.33 -4.11 -0.15
CA ARG A 16 16.13 -2.94 0.20
C ARG A 16 15.70 -2.36 1.55
N PRO A 17 16.64 -1.86 2.36
CA PRO A 17 16.30 -1.16 3.58
C PRO A 17 15.40 0.05 3.31
N LEU A 18 14.42 0.27 4.19
CA LEU A 18 13.49 1.40 4.10
C LEU A 18 14.22 2.74 3.95
N GLU A 19 15.27 2.98 4.74
CA GLU A 19 16.08 4.19 4.66
C GLU A 19 16.66 4.47 3.28
N THR A 20 17.03 3.42 2.55
CA THR A 20 17.52 3.59 1.18
C THR A 20 16.40 4.11 0.27
N MET A 21 15.19 3.55 0.39
CA MET A 21 14.04 4.01 -0.39
C MET A 21 13.65 5.45 -0.03
N LEU A 22 13.60 5.80 1.25
CA LEU A 22 13.25 7.15 1.71
C LEU A 22 14.23 8.21 1.18
N ASN A 23 15.53 7.90 1.17
CA ASN A 23 16.55 8.80 0.61
C ASN A 23 16.39 8.99 -0.90
N GLU A 24 16.06 7.92 -1.62
CA GLU A 24 15.80 7.99 -3.07
C GLU A 24 14.51 8.74 -3.39
N PHE A 25 13.45 8.59 -2.60
CA PHE A 25 12.22 9.36 -2.74
C PHE A 25 12.50 10.86 -2.61
N LYS A 26 13.25 11.26 -1.56
CA LYS A 26 13.70 12.64 -1.36
C LYS A 26 14.53 13.15 -2.54
N GLN A 27 15.44 12.32 -3.07
CA GLN A 27 16.24 12.67 -4.23
C GLN A 27 15.37 12.86 -5.48
N LEU A 28 14.44 11.94 -5.75
CA LEU A 28 13.54 12.01 -6.90
C LEU A 28 12.66 13.26 -6.87
N LYS A 29 12.09 13.60 -5.70
CA LYS A 29 11.29 14.83 -5.56
C LYS A 29 12.11 16.11 -5.72
N LYS A 30 13.41 16.07 -5.36
CA LYS A 30 14.33 17.19 -5.58
C LYS A 30 14.68 17.36 -7.07
N GLU A 31 14.95 16.25 -7.78
CA GLU A 31 15.36 16.28 -9.19
C GLU A 31 14.17 16.47 -10.15
N TYR A 32 12.99 15.97 -9.76
CA TYR A 32 11.78 15.97 -10.57
C TYR A 32 10.56 16.45 -9.76
N PRO A 33 10.55 17.70 -9.29
CA PRO A 33 9.51 18.22 -8.41
C PRO A 33 8.11 18.25 -9.05
N ASP A 34 8.04 18.30 -10.38
CA ASP A 34 6.82 18.32 -11.18
C ASP A 34 6.21 16.94 -11.44
N ARG A 35 6.91 15.85 -11.06
CA ARG A 35 6.44 14.48 -11.27
C ARG A 35 5.81 13.92 -10.00
N ILE A 36 4.71 13.20 -10.22
CA ILE A 36 4.01 12.46 -9.18
C ILE A 36 4.85 11.25 -8.76
N LEU A 37 5.11 11.15 -7.46
CA LEU A 37 5.70 10.00 -6.80
C LEU A 37 4.66 9.39 -5.85
N ILE A 38 4.35 8.10 -6.06
CA ILE A 38 3.44 7.35 -5.20
C ILE A 38 4.25 6.34 -4.39
N GLY A 39 4.19 6.44 -3.07
CA GLY A 39 4.82 5.47 -2.18
C GLY A 39 3.96 4.22 -2.05
N SER A 40 4.36 3.10 -2.68
CA SER A 40 3.70 1.81 -2.50
C SER A 40 4.23 1.13 -1.23
N ILE A 41 3.35 0.91 -0.25
CA ILE A 41 3.71 0.44 1.09
C ILE A 41 2.85 -0.75 1.54
N MET A 42 3.41 -1.54 2.43
CA MET A 42 2.76 -2.67 3.08
C MET A 42 3.41 -2.86 4.45
N GLU A 43 2.61 -3.13 5.48
CA GLU A 43 3.09 -3.37 6.83
C GLU A 43 2.26 -4.46 7.53
N GLU A 44 2.84 -5.05 8.57
CA GLU A 44 2.20 -6.01 9.48
C GLU A 44 0.93 -5.42 10.11
N TYR A 45 0.04 -6.29 10.57
CA TYR A 45 -1.15 -5.86 11.31
C TYR A 45 -0.76 -5.32 12.70
N ASN A 46 -0.26 -4.10 12.70
CA ASN A 46 0.23 -3.37 13.85
C ASN A 46 0.05 -1.86 13.61
N LYS A 47 -0.88 -1.25 14.35
CA LYS A 47 -1.21 0.17 14.21
C LYS A 47 -0.01 1.10 14.33
N ALA A 48 0.87 0.86 15.30
CA ALA A 48 2.02 1.73 15.55
C ALA A 48 3.02 1.67 14.38
N ALA A 49 3.28 0.48 13.84
CA ALA A 49 4.15 0.29 12.68
C ALA A 49 3.57 0.96 11.43
N TRP A 50 2.25 0.82 11.19
CA TRP A 50 1.56 1.53 10.11
C TRP A 50 1.71 3.05 10.23
N HIS A 51 1.48 3.60 11.43
CA HIS A 51 1.59 5.04 11.65
C HIS A 51 3.02 5.55 11.42
N GLU A 52 4.03 4.81 11.89
CA GLU A 52 5.44 5.16 11.69
C GLU A 52 5.82 5.11 10.20
N LEU A 53 5.40 4.06 9.49
CA LEU A 53 5.70 3.90 8.07
C LEU A 53 5.09 5.02 7.23
N ILE A 54 3.81 5.35 7.48
CA ILE A 54 3.11 6.44 6.79
C ILE A 54 3.84 7.77 7.03
N GLU A 55 4.14 8.09 8.29
CA GLU A 55 4.85 9.33 8.64
C GLU A 55 6.17 9.47 7.90
N ARG A 56 7.01 8.43 7.96
CA ARG A 56 8.34 8.47 7.35
C ARG A 56 8.29 8.54 5.83
N VAL A 57 7.30 7.91 5.21
CA VAL A 57 7.11 7.95 3.75
C VAL A 57 6.56 9.30 3.32
N GLU A 58 5.60 9.89 4.03
CA GLU A 58 5.11 11.24 3.74
C GLU A 58 6.21 12.31 3.93
N GLU A 59 7.03 12.20 4.97
CA GLU A 59 8.20 13.06 5.19
C GLU A 59 9.24 13.01 4.05
N SER A 60 9.19 11.98 3.19
CA SER A 60 10.03 11.90 1.99
C SER A 60 9.53 12.75 0.82
N GLY A 61 8.31 13.29 0.92
CA GLY A 61 7.70 14.18 -0.06
C GLY A 61 6.89 13.46 -1.15
N VAL A 62 6.41 12.23 -0.89
CA VAL A 62 5.51 11.54 -1.82
C VAL A 62 4.22 12.34 -2.01
N ASP A 63 3.64 12.27 -3.21
CA ASP A 63 2.40 12.98 -3.54
C ASP A 63 1.15 12.15 -3.22
N ALA A 64 1.31 10.84 -3.05
CA ALA A 64 0.25 9.90 -2.70
C ALA A 64 0.83 8.59 -2.13
N LEU A 65 -0.03 7.79 -1.49
CA LEU A 65 0.29 6.46 -1.00
C LEU A 65 -0.51 5.39 -1.76
N GLU A 66 0.13 4.27 -2.09
CA GLU A 66 -0.52 3.06 -2.56
C GLU A 66 -0.38 1.98 -1.49
N ILE A 67 -1.49 1.46 -0.98
CA ILE A 67 -1.51 0.43 0.06
C ILE A 67 -1.66 -0.93 -0.60
N ASN A 68 -0.64 -1.77 -0.46
CA ASN A 68 -0.60 -3.07 -1.09
C ASN A 68 -1.32 -4.15 -0.24
N PHE A 69 -2.58 -4.40 -0.57
CA PHE A 69 -3.38 -5.51 -0.02
C PHE A 69 -3.36 -6.76 -0.93
N SER A 70 -2.39 -6.84 -1.85
CA SER A 70 -2.40 -7.84 -2.92
C SER A 70 -1.36 -8.94 -2.76
N CYS A 71 -0.32 -8.75 -1.93
CA CYS A 71 0.80 -9.69 -1.85
C CYS A 71 0.34 -11.08 -1.32
N PRO A 72 0.32 -12.13 -2.18
CA PRO A 72 -0.22 -13.44 -1.83
C PRO A 72 0.76 -14.30 -1.02
N HIS A 73 2.05 -13.94 -1.06
CA HIS A 73 3.13 -14.56 -0.29
C HIS A 73 3.44 -13.78 0.99
N GLY A 74 2.68 -12.72 1.28
CA GLY A 74 2.76 -12.00 2.56
C GLY A 74 2.42 -12.99 3.67
N MET A 75 3.41 -13.27 4.53
CA MET A 75 3.38 -14.30 5.56
C MET A 75 1.98 -14.42 6.19
N PRO A 76 1.19 -15.48 5.88
CA PRO A 76 -0.18 -15.60 6.38
C PRO A 76 -0.24 -15.55 7.92
N GLU A 77 0.81 -16.08 8.54
CA GLU A 77 1.11 -16.04 9.98
C GLU A 77 1.11 -14.62 10.59
N ARG A 78 1.42 -13.60 9.78
CA ARG A 78 1.58 -12.19 10.20
C ARG A 78 0.45 -11.27 9.73
N LYS A 79 -0.61 -11.82 9.10
CA LYS A 79 -1.79 -11.08 8.62
C LYS A 79 -1.43 -9.84 7.78
N MET A 80 -0.74 -10.04 6.65
CA MET A 80 -0.32 -8.98 5.73
C MET A 80 -0.84 -9.20 4.31
N GLY A 81 -0.85 -8.14 3.49
CA GLY A 81 -1.07 -8.25 2.05
C GLY A 81 -2.42 -8.86 1.70
N ALA A 82 -2.43 -9.94 0.91
CA ALA A 82 -3.66 -10.60 0.47
C ALA A 82 -4.50 -11.18 1.61
N ALA A 83 -3.89 -11.53 2.75
CA ALA A 83 -4.63 -12.00 3.92
C ALA A 83 -5.55 -10.89 4.48
N VAL A 84 -5.08 -9.65 4.48
CA VAL A 84 -5.90 -8.47 4.83
C VAL A 84 -6.88 -8.16 3.69
N GLY A 85 -6.41 -8.22 2.44
CA GLY A 85 -7.22 -7.95 1.25
C GLY A 85 -8.34 -8.97 0.95
N GLN A 86 -8.51 -10.00 1.78
CA GLN A 86 -9.57 -11.02 1.69
C GLN A 86 -10.51 -11.04 2.91
N ASP A 87 -10.18 -10.29 3.97
CA ASP A 87 -10.92 -10.23 5.23
C ASP A 87 -11.46 -8.81 5.44
N CYS A 88 -12.78 -8.67 5.47
CA CYS A 88 -13.44 -7.36 5.56
C CYS A 88 -13.12 -6.63 6.87
N ASP A 89 -13.08 -7.34 8.00
CA ASP A 89 -12.89 -6.74 9.32
C ASP A 89 -11.44 -6.24 9.46
N LEU A 90 -10.47 -7.06 9.01
CA LEU A 90 -9.06 -6.64 9.00
C LEU A 90 -8.83 -5.46 8.05
N LEU A 91 -9.47 -5.49 6.88
CA LEU A 91 -9.36 -4.41 5.90
C LEU A 91 -9.92 -3.11 6.47
N GLU A 92 -11.12 -3.11 7.06
CA GLU A 92 -11.73 -1.94 7.68
C GLU A 92 -10.82 -1.32 8.73
N GLU A 93 -10.25 -2.14 9.61
CA GLU A 93 -9.43 -1.66 10.71
C GLU A 93 -8.10 -1.07 10.23
N VAL A 94 -7.40 -1.76 9.31
CA VAL A 94 -6.15 -1.23 8.73
C VAL A 94 -6.42 0.05 7.93
N CYS A 95 -7.51 0.09 7.17
CA CYS A 95 -7.98 1.29 6.49
C CYS A 95 -8.25 2.45 7.47
N GLY A 96 -8.84 2.15 8.63
CA GLY A 96 -9.04 3.12 9.71
C GLY A 96 -7.71 3.70 10.22
N TRP A 97 -6.72 2.86 10.51
CA TRP A 97 -5.40 3.32 10.96
C TRP A 97 -4.68 4.18 9.93
N ILE A 98 -4.76 3.80 8.65
CA ILE A 98 -4.18 4.56 7.55
C ILE A 98 -4.83 5.95 7.48
N ASN A 99 -6.15 6.03 7.60
CA ASN A 99 -6.90 7.29 7.59
C ASN A 99 -6.63 8.20 8.77
N GLU A 100 -6.31 7.63 9.94
CA GLU A 100 -5.94 8.44 11.09
C GLU A 100 -4.62 9.21 10.90
N LYS A 101 -3.71 8.68 10.06
CA LYS A 101 -2.35 9.20 9.94
C LYS A 101 -2.04 9.85 8.60
N ALA A 102 -2.57 9.32 7.50
CA ALA A 102 -2.24 9.79 6.15
C ALA A 102 -2.80 11.19 5.89
N THR A 103 -1.95 12.06 5.35
CA THR A 103 -2.30 13.43 4.96
C THR A 103 -2.32 13.62 3.44
N VAL A 104 -1.69 12.71 2.70
CA VAL A 104 -1.72 12.68 1.23
C VAL A 104 -2.82 11.72 0.72
N PRO A 105 -3.27 11.84 -0.55
CA PRO A 105 -4.18 10.87 -1.16
C PRO A 105 -3.70 9.43 -1.01
N VAL A 106 -4.61 8.52 -0.65
CA VAL A 106 -4.32 7.09 -0.50
C VAL A 106 -5.12 6.27 -1.49
N TRP A 107 -4.50 5.26 -2.10
CA TRP A 107 -5.16 4.27 -2.96
C TRP A 107 -4.93 2.84 -2.46
N ALA A 108 -5.95 1.99 -2.54
CA ALA A 108 -5.85 0.58 -2.17
C ALA A 108 -5.58 -0.30 -3.42
N LYS A 109 -4.45 -1.02 -3.43
CA LYS A 109 -4.13 -2.02 -4.44
C LYS A 109 -4.64 -3.39 -3.99
N MET A 110 -5.82 -3.75 -4.47
CA MET A 110 -6.53 -4.97 -4.08
C MET A 110 -6.02 -6.21 -4.81
N THR A 111 -6.06 -7.37 -4.14
CA THR A 111 -5.93 -8.67 -4.81
C THR A 111 -7.14 -8.94 -5.70
N PRO A 112 -6.96 -9.43 -6.93
CA PRO A 112 -8.08 -9.91 -7.74
C PRO A 112 -8.58 -11.30 -7.28
N ASN A 113 -7.85 -11.97 -6.37
CA ASN A 113 -8.17 -13.31 -5.88
C ASN A 113 -9.18 -13.25 -4.72
N ILE A 114 -10.36 -12.70 -4.99
CA ILE A 114 -11.49 -12.60 -4.07
C ILE A 114 -12.77 -13.01 -4.80
N THR A 115 -13.73 -13.57 -4.06
CA THR A 115 -15.01 -14.02 -4.64
C THR A 115 -15.81 -12.86 -5.23
N ASP A 116 -15.83 -11.71 -4.55
CA ASP A 116 -16.58 -10.53 -4.95
C ASP A 116 -15.87 -9.25 -4.46
N ILE A 117 -15.34 -8.47 -5.39
CA ILE A 117 -14.62 -7.21 -5.09
C ILE A 117 -15.53 -6.10 -4.57
N THR A 118 -16.83 -6.18 -4.84
CA THR A 118 -17.78 -5.14 -4.40
C THR A 118 -17.96 -5.15 -2.87
N GLN A 119 -17.74 -6.30 -2.23
CA GLN A 119 -17.77 -6.42 -0.76
C GLN A 119 -16.62 -5.62 -0.12
N MET A 120 -15.44 -5.63 -0.75
CA MET A 120 -14.28 -4.89 -0.26
C MET A 120 -14.40 -3.38 -0.50
N GLN A 121 -15.16 -2.98 -1.53
CA GLN A 121 -15.31 -1.57 -1.91
C GLN A 121 -15.82 -0.70 -0.76
N HIS A 122 -16.75 -1.23 0.06
CA HIS A 122 -17.33 -0.48 1.18
C HIS A 122 -16.28 -0.03 2.20
N PHE A 123 -15.29 -0.90 2.46
CA PHE A 123 -14.27 -0.69 3.50
C PHE A 123 -13.09 0.18 3.04
N ILE A 124 -12.83 0.24 1.73
CA ILE A 124 -11.76 1.08 1.15
C ILE A 124 -12.21 2.51 0.84
N LEU A 125 -13.52 2.74 0.67
CA LEU A 125 -14.09 4.05 0.36
C LEU A 125 -13.67 5.16 1.33
N PRO A 126 -13.65 4.92 2.66
CA PRO A 126 -13.12 5.89 3.62
C PRO A 126 -11.68 6.30 3.29
N VAL A 127 -10.83 5.38 2.86
CA VAL A 127 -9.40 5.63 2.55
C VAL A 127 -9.20 6.47 1.30
N LEU A 128 -10.05 6.25 0.30
CA LEU A 128 -10.03 7.02 -0.94
C LEU A 128 -10.59 8.45 -0.77
N SER A 129 -11.28 8.73 0.35
CA SER A 129 -12.02 9.98 0.57
C SER A 129 -11.29 11.04 1.40
N CYS A 130 -10.17 10.70 2.06
CA CYS A 130 -9.46 11.59 2.97
C CYS A 130 -8.66 12.73 2.30
N THR A 131 -8.82 12.96 1.00
CA THR A 131 -8.28 14.16 0.34
C THR A 131 -9.19 15.37 0.59
N ASN A 132 -9.30 15.83 1.83
CA ASN A 132 -9.82 17.16 2.17
C ASN A 132 -9.38 17.56 3.59
N ASN A 133 -8.20 18.16 3.69
CA ASN A 133 -7.92 19.28 4.57
C ASN A 133 -6.81 20.14 3.97
#